data_AF-A0A2M7NEV8-F1
#
_entry.id   AF-A0A2M7NEV8-F1
#
_cell.length_a   1.000
_cell.length_b   1.000
_cell.length_c   1.000
_cell.angle_alpha   90.00
_cell.angle_beta   90.00
_cell.angle_gamma   90.00
#
_symmetry.space_group_name_H-M   'P 1'
#
loop_
_entity.id
_entity.type
_entity.pdbx_description
1 polymer ?
#
loop_
_entity_poly.entity_id
_entity_poly.type
_entity_poly.pdbx_seq_one_letter_code
_entity_poly.pdbx_strand_id
1 'polypeptide(L)'
;MIQEIAAHEILQLIIRKKPSWRWKKQCVYTDGINKTFIRLTFFDENKTQVGHTCFQLETGIVQCSSITNECSPTTLIDFLLEMLEKTNKKYLN
;
A
#
# COMPACT_ATOMS: atom_id res chain seq x y z
N MET A 1 4.91 -13.33 -10.16
CA MET A 1 5.97 -12.32 -10.40
C MET A 1 6.67 -12.02 -9.07
N ILE A 2 8.00 -11.85 -8.99
CA ILE A 2 8.72 -11.70 -7.70
C ILE A 2 8.17 -10.54 -6.85
N GLN A 3 7.78 -9.43 -7.49
CA GLN A 3 7.20 -8.28 -6.80
C GLN A 3 5.85 -8.58 -6.14
N GLU A 4 5.03 -9.47 -6.70
CA GLU A 4 3.75 -9.87 -6.11
C GLU A 4 3.95 -10.69 -4.83
N ILE A 5 4.96 -11.57 -4.82
CA ILE A 5 5.31 -12.38 -3.65
C ILE A 5 5.81 -11.46 -2.53
N ALA A 6 6.75 -10.57 -2.84
CA ALA A 6 7.28 -9.61 -1.86
C ALA A 6 6.18 -8.68 -1.32
N ALA A 7 5.32 -8.13 -2.18
CA ALA A 7 4.19 -7.29 -1.76
C ALA A 7 3.21 -8.07 -0.87
N HIS A 8 2.94 -9.34 -1.18
CA HIS A 8 2.10 -10.19 -0.35
C HIS A 8 2.70 -10.41 1.04
N GLU A 9 3.99 -10.76 1.11
CA GLU A 9 4.68 -10.99 2.39
C GLU A 9 4.70 -9.76 3.29
N ILE A 10 5.01 -8.58 2.73
CA ILE A 10 5.00 -7.32 3.48
C ILE A 10 3.59 -7.01 3.97
N LEU A 11 2.56 -7.21 3.14
CA LEU A 11 1.16 -7.02 3.54
C LEU A 11 0.77 -7.94 4.71
N GLN A 12 1.17 -9.21 4.68
CA GLN A 12 0.93 -10.15 5.79
C GLN A 12 1.64 -9.69 7.07
N LEU A 13 2.86 -9.16 6.97
CA LEU A 13 3.57 -8.61 8.12
C LEU A 13 2.85 -7.40 8.74
N ILE A 14 2.32 -6.49 7.91
CA ILE A 14 1.52 -5.34 8.38
C ILE A 14 0.29 -5.84 9.14
N ILE A 15 -0.46 -6.79 8.57
CA ILE A 15 -1.68 -7.34 9.20
C ILE A 15 -1.34 -8.03 10.53
N ARG A 16 -0.23 -8.77 10.60
CA ARG A 16 0.23 -9.41 11.85
C ARG A 16 0.60 -8.39 12.93
N LYS A 17 1.24 -7.28 12.56
CA LYS A 17 1.61 -6.21 13.51
C LYS A 17 0.43 -5.36 13.96
N LYS A 18 -0.54 -5.13 13.06
CA LYS A 18 -1.73 -4.30 13.30
C LYS A 18 -2.99 -5.05 12.86
N PRO A 19 -3.45 -6.04 13.64
CA PRO A 19 -4.60 -6.87 13.26
C PRO A 19 -5.92 -6.09 13.21
N SER A 20 -6.00 -4.95 13.89
CA SER A 20 -7.14 -4.02 13.82
C SER A 20 -7.17 -3.19 12.54
N TRP A 21 -6.03 -3.02 11.86
CA TRP A 21 -5.96 -2.27 10.61
C TRP A 21 -6.68 -3.02 9.51
N ARG A 22 -7.32 -2.26 8.64
CA ARG A 22 -8.02 -2.77 7.46
C ARG A 22 -7.37 -2.21 6.22
N TRP A 23 -7.47 -2.93 5.12
CA TRP A 23 -7.04 -2.44 3.82
C TRP A 23 -8.06 -2.81 2.76
N LYS A 24 -8.09 -2.03 1.69
CA LYS A 24 -8.99 -2.21 0.55
C LYS A 24 -8.21 -2.11 -0.74
N LYS A 25 -8.46 -3.06 -1.65
CA LYS A 25 -8.00 -3.04 -3.04
C LYS A 25 -9.17 -2.69 -3.96
N GLN A 26 -8.98 -1.75 -4.89
CA GLN A 26 -9.99 -1.36 -5.87
C GLN A 26 -9.36 -1.23 -7.25
N CYS A 27 -9.99 -1.78 -8.28
CA CYS A 27 -9.64 -1.46 -9.66
C CYS A 27 -10.16 -0.04 -9.96
N VAL A 28 -9.29 0.85 -10.44
CA VAL A 28 -9.67 2.23 -10.79
C VAL A 28 -9.72 2.44 -12.30
N TYR A 29 -8.96 1.65 -13.07
CA TYR A 29 -8.95 1.69 -14.52
C TYR A 29 -8.39 0.38 -15.08
N THR A 30 -8.95 -0.07 -16.20
CA THR A 30 -8.36 -1.11 -17.04
C THR A 30 -8.56 -0.69 -18.50
N ASP A 31 -7.50 -0.73 -19.31
CA ASP A 31 -7.62 -0.52 -20.76
C ASP A 31 -8.04 -1.78 -21.52
N GLY A 32 -8.16 -2.93 -20.82
CA GLY A 32 -8.47 -4.23 -21.44
C GLY A 32 -7.33 -4.81 -22.28
N ILE A 33 -6.14 -4.17 -22.29
CA ILE A 33 -4.98 -4.59 -23.08
C ILE A 33 -3.86 -4.98 -22.12
N ASN A 34 -3.30 -4.01 -21.39
CA ASN A 34 -2.08 -4.21 -20.57
C ASN A 34 -1.92 -3.22 -19.42
N LYS A 35 -2.86 -2.30 -19.19
CA LYS A 35 -2.78 -1.34 -18.11
C LYS A 35 -3.97 -1.50 -17.19
N THR A 36 -3.72 -2.10 -16.05
CA THR A 36 -4.68 -2.17 -14.95
C THR A 36 -4.14 -1.35 -13.79
N PHE A 37 -4.85 -0.28 -13.44
CA PHE A 37 -4.52 0.51 -12.25
C PHE A 37 -5.33 0.07 -11.06
N ILE A 38 -4.63 -0.18 -9.96
CA ILE A 38 -5.19 -0.60 -8.70
C ILE A 38 -4.92 0.48 -7.65
N ARG A 39 -5.98 0.88 -6.94
CA ARG A 39 -5.87 1.63 -5.71
C ARG A 39 -5.82 0.69 -4.51
N LEU A 40 -4.81 0.85 -3.67
CA LEU A 40 -4.69 0.22 -2.35
C LEU A 40 -4.85 1.30 -1.28
N THR A 41 -5.67 1.05 -0.26
CA THR A 41 -5.95 2.00 0.82
C THR A 41 -5.90 1.29 2.16
N PHE A 42 -5.23 1.89 3.15
CA PHE A 42 -5.13 1.40 4.52
C PHE A 42 -5.92 2.29 5.48
N PHE A 43 -6.53 1.64 6.46
CA PHE A 43 -7.32 2.24 7.52
C PHE A 43 -6.81 1.75 8.88
N ASP A 44 -6.73 2.65 9.85
CA ASP A 44 -6.41 2.31 11.24
C ASP A 44 -7.61 1.68 11.98
N GLU A 45 -7.41 1.38 13.26
CA GLU A 45 -8.44 0.89 14.18
C GLU A 45 -9.69 1.78 14.27
N ASN A 46 -9.55 3.08 14.03
CA ASN A 46 -10.63 4.07 14.08
C ASN A 46 -11.30 4.26 12.71
N LYS A 47 -10.94 3.44 11.71
CA LYS A 47 -11.37 3.57 10.31
C LYS A 47 -10.89 4.86 9.64
N THR A 48 -9.88 5.52 10.19
CA THR A 48 -9.22 6.67 9.58
C THR A 48 -8.26 6.17 8.51
N GLN A 49 -8.30 6.80 7.34
CA GLN A 49 -7.35 6.48 6.27
C GLN A 49 -5.93 6.91 6.68
N VAL A 50 -5.00 5.97 6.71
CA VAL A 50 -3.59 6.21 7.11
C VAL A 50 -2.60 6.17 5.95
N GLY A 51 -3.05 5.68 4.78
CA GLY A 51 -2.27 5.70 3.56
C GLY A 51 -3.05 5.17 2.36
N HIS A 52 -2.78 5.69 1.17
CA HIS A 52 -3.24 5.07 -0.07
C HIS A 52 -2.24 5.25 -1.21
N THR A 53 -2.31 4.34 -2.18
CA THR A 53 -1.51 4.39 -3.41
C THR A 53 -2.33 3.92 -4.60
N CYS A 54 -2.01 4.43 -5.78
CA CYS A 54 -2.46 3.91 -7.07
C CYS A 54 -1.25 3.39 -7.84
N PHE A 55 -1.28 2.13 -8.24
CA PHE A 55 -0.17 1.49 -8.96
C PHE A 55 -0.67 0.71 -10.17
N GLN A 56 0.20 0.55 -11.16
CA GLN A 56 -0.04 -0.34 -12.29
C GLN A 56 0.18 -1.79 -11.86
N LEU A 57 -0.82 -2.65 -12.04
CA LEU A 57 -0.80 -4.05 -11.59
C LEU A 57 0.35 -4.84 -12.25
N GLU A 58 0.60 -4.58 -13.52
CA GLU A 58 1.56 -5.34 -14.33
C GLU A 58 3.02 -5.03 -13.97
N THR A 59 3.30 -3.82 -13.45
CA THR A 59 4.68 -3.33 -13.20
C THR A 59 4.95 -2.98 -11.75
N GLY A 60 3.90 -2.86 -10.93
CA GLY A 60 3.99 -2.37 -9.55
C GLY A 60 4.33 -0.88 -9.42
N ILE A 61 4.45 -0.13 -10.53
CA ILE A 61 4.85 1.29 -10.52
C ILE A 61 3.72 2.14 -9.96
N VAL A 62 4.06 3.01 -9.00
CA VAL A 62 3.14 3.94 -8.36
C VAL A 62 2.96 5.19 -9.22
N GLN A 63 1.71 5.57 -9.46
CA GLN A 63 1.32 6.80 -10.17
C GLN A 63 0.97 7.93 -9.20
N CYS A 64 0.39 7.56 -8.05
CA CYS A 64 0.12 8.51 -6.98
C CYS A 64 0.14 7.79 -5.63
N SER A 65 0.55 8.51 -4.60
CA SER A 65 0.42 8.04 -3.23
C SER A 65 0.14 9.21 -2.31
N SER A 66 -0.60 8.92 -1.24
CA SER A 66 -0.71 9.78 -0.08
C SER A 66 -0.35 8.94 1.11
N ILE A 67 0.95 8.89 1.35
CA ILE A 67 1.55 8.35 2.55
C ILE A 67 2.57 9.38 2.98
N THR A 68 2.42 9.90 4.18
CA THR A 68 3.25 10.98 4.68
C THR A 68 4.63 10.45 5.07
N ASN A 69 5.62 10.69 4.21
CA ASN A 69 7.00 10.97 4.54
C ASN A 69 7.78 11.45 3.30
N GLU A 70 8.97 11.99 3.54
CA GLU A 70 9.81 12.88 2.71
C GLU A 70 10.13 12.43 1.27
N CYS A 71 9.84 11.19 0.87
CA CYS A 71 10.01 10.67 -0.48
C CYS A 71 8.74 9.95 -0.95
N SER A 72 8.21 10.33 -2.12
CA SER A 72 7.05 9.64 -2.71
C SER A 72 7.46 8.23 -3.17
N PRO A 73 6.78 7.15 -2.72
CA PRO A 73 7.08 5.79 -3.14
C PRO A 73 6.97 5.63 -4.66
N THR A 74 7.93 4.92 -5.24
CA THR A 74 8.00 4.69 -6.70
C THR A 74 7.39 3.36 -7.12
N THR A 75 7.38 2.39 -6.19
CA THR A 75 6.79 1.07 -6.39
C THR A 75 5.82 0.72 -5.27
N LEU A 76 4.96 -0.28 -5.52
CA LEU A 76 4.08 -0.85 -4.50
C LEU A 76 4.88 -1.36 -3.28
N ILE A 77 6.07 -1.90 -3.50
CA ILE A 77 6.94 -2.40 -2.43
C ILE A 77 7.38 -1.23 -1.55
N ASP A 78 7.85 -0.12 -2.14
CA ASP A 78 8.25 1.07 -1.38
C ASP A 78 7.11 1.57 -0.48
N PHE A 79 5.91 1.67 -1.06
CA PHE A 79 4.71 2.09 -0.33
C PHE A 79 4.39 1.13 0.83
N LEU A 80 4.47 -0.18 0.61
CA LEU A 80 4.18 -1.17 1.65
C LEU A 80 5.25 -1.18 2.75
N LEU A 81 6.52 -0.95 2.42
CA LEU A 81 7.58 -0.80 3.41
C LEU A 81 7.36 0.44 4.28
N GLU A 82 6.97 1.56 3.69
CA GLU A 82 6.64 2.77 4.44
C GLU A 82 5.41 2.57 5.34
N MET A 83 4.37 1.86 4.85
CA MET A 83 3.23 1.45 5.68
C MET A 83 3.69 0.56 6.86
N LEU A 84 4.61 -0.37 6.62
CA LEU A 84 5.18 -1.23 7.65
C LEU A 84 5.98 -0.42 8.68
N GLU A 85 6.76 0.57 8.26
CA GLU A 85 7.45 1.49 9.17
C GLU A 85 6.47 2.28 10.04
N LYS A 86 5.36 2.77 9.47
CA LYS A 86 4.29 3.42 10.23
C LYS A 86 3.69 2.50 11.31
N THR A 87 3.67 1.18 11.09
CA THR A 87 3.23 0.24 12.16
C THR A 87 4.21 0.16 13.33
N ASN A 88 5.50 0.45 13.11
CA ASN A 88 6.57 0.37 14.11
C ASN A 88 6.71 1.65 14.93
N LYS A 89 6.41 2.80 14.32
CA LYS A 89 6.36 4.08 15.04
C LYS A 89 5.16 4.04 15.99
N LYS A 90 5.40 3.69 17.26
CA LYS A 90 4.48 4.08 18.34
C LYS A 90 4.25 5.58 18.16
N TYR A 91 3.00 6.02 18.15
CA TYR A 91 2.67 7.42 18.36
C TYR A 91 3.41 7.85 19.64
N LEU A 92 4.54 8.53 19.48
CA LEU A 92 5.17 9.33 20.52
C LEU A 92 4.29 10.58 20.62
N ASN A 93 3.15 10.42 21.29
CA ASN A 93 2.37 11.51 21.86
C ASN A 93 2.22 11.22 23.34
#